data_AF-A0A523IEV8-F1
#
_entry.id   AF-A0A523IEV8-F1
#
_cell.length_a   1.000
_cell.length_b   1.000
_cell.length_c   1.000
_cell.angle_alpha   90.00
_cell.angle_beta   90.00
_cell.angle_gamma   90.00
#
_symmetry.space_group_name_H-M   'P 1'
#
loop_
_entity.id
_entity.type
_entity.pdbx_description
1 polymer ?
#
loop_
_entity_poly.entity_id
_entity_poly.type
_entity_poly.pdbx_seq_one_letter_code
_entity_poly.pdbx_strand_id
1 'polypeptide(L)'
;MKTRSDLLLRDALATVFVRGAAGDAAARRALEELDSWSPASPPGPALGELRSEDETPLFEADGPLTEKFAGLEGYVRDRARRFTSALAWIQEDGASGDPIACARAAWDAGLFFEVHELLEPVWMQERGKRRHVLQGLIMAGAALHHLTQDNLAGARGLLREAARRLSEATPEEPLDLARFGRELGELAQLIENGQVKHTDEIQKLPRLAPRASD
;
A
#
# COMPACT_ATOMS: atom_id res chain seq x y z
N MET A 1 -6.93 -15.93 10.37
CA MET A 1 -5.59 -15.42 10.77
C MET A 1 -4.66 -15.65 9.60
N LYS A 2 -3.84 -14.66 9.21
CA LYS A 2 -2.91 -14.81 8.09
C LYS A 2 -1.83 -15.86 8.41
N THR A 3 -1.49 -16.70 7.45
CA THR A 3 -0.40 -17.67 7.57
C THR A 3 0.94 -17.03 7.26
N ARG A 4 2.04 -17.73 7.51
CA ARG A 4 3.37 -17.28 7.08
C ARG A 4 3.46 -17.12 5.55
N SER A 5 2.78 -17.99 4.79
CA SER A 5 2.74 -17.90 3.32
C SER A 5 2.06 -16.63 2.83
N ASP A 6 0.97 -16.20 3.48
CA ASP A 6 0.29 -14.94 3.15
C ASP A 6 1.23 -13.74 3.28
N LEU A 7 2.03 -13.71 4.35
CA LEU A 7 2.95 -12.61 4.62
C LEU A 7 4.10 -12.59 3.63
N LEU A 8 4.75 -13.74 3.39
CA LEU A 8 5.85 -13.86 2.44
C LEU A 8 5.44 -13.46 1.02
N LEU A 9 4.26 -13.87 0.56
CA LEU A 9 3.76 -13.50 -0.77
C LEU A 9 3.43 -12.00 -0.84
N ARG A 10 2.75 -11.45 0.17
CA ARG A 10 2.46 -10.00 0.25
C ARG A 10 3.76 -9.20 0.17
N ASP A 11 4.77 -9.57 0.96
CA ASP A 11 6.00 -8.79 1.09
C ASP A 11 6.81 -8.82 -0.20
N ALA A 12 6.85 -9.97 -0.89
CA ALA A 12 7.48 -10.09 -2.20
C ALA A 12 6.78 -9.21 -3.27
N LEU A 13 5.45 -9.22 -3.29
CA LEU A 13 4.65 -8.41 -4.20
C LEU A 13 4.78 -6.90 -3.90
N ALA A 14 4.78 -6.52 -2.63
CA ALA A 14 4.98 -5.14 -2.22
C ALA A 14 6.39 -4.64 -2.60
N THR A 15 7.41 -5.48 -2.43
CA THR A 15 8.80 -5.17 -2.80
C THR A 15 8.94 -4.86 -4.29
N VAL A 16 8.35 -5.69 -5.17
CA VAL A 16 8.41 -5.42 -6.62
C VAL A 16 7.61 -4.17 -6.98
N PHE A 17 6.45 -3.93 -6.36
CA PHE A 17 5.69 -2.70 -6.56
C PHE A 17 6.47 -1.43 -6.17
N VAL A 18 7.08 -1.40 -4.98
CA VAL A 18 7.88 -0.27 -4.48
C VAL A 18 9.02 0.06 -5.44
N ARG A 19 9.74 -0.97 -5.92
CA ARG A 19 10.80 -0.79 -6.93
C ARG A 19 10.24 -0.22 -8.24
N GLY A 20 9.12 -0.73 -8.73
CA GLY A 20 8.47 -0.25 -9.95
C GLY A 20 8.02 1.21 -9.85
N ALA A 21 7.44 1.60 -8.70
CA ALA A 21 7.06 2.97 -8.38
C ALA A 21 8.27 3.92 -8.32
N ALA A 22 9.42 3.41 -7.85
CA ALA A 22 10.70 4.13 -7.88
C ALA A 22 11.36 4.20 -9.27
N GLY A 23 10.76 3.59 -10.31
CA GLY A 23 11.25 3.66 -11.69
C GLY A 23 12.14 2.50 -12.13
N ASP A 24 12.26 1.44 -11.32
CA ASP A 24 13.01 0.24 -11.70
C ASP A 24 12.35 -0.47 -12.89
N ALA A 25 13.05 -0.50 -14.04
CA ALA A 25 12.54 -1.08 -15.27
C ALA A 25 12.34 -2.60 -15.21
N ALA A 26 13.15 -3.32 -14.43
CA ALA A 26 12.98 -4.77 -14.26
C ALA A 26 11.74 -5.06 -13.41
N ALA A 27 11.54 -4.29 -12.33
CA ALA A 27 10.34 -4.41 -11.52
C ALA A 27 9.06 -4.04 -12.30
N ARG A 28 9.11 -3.01 -13.15
CA ARG A 28 7.98 -2.66 -14.03
C ARG A 28 7.62 -3.79 -14.99
N ARG A 29 8.61 -4.42 -15.63
CA ARG A 29 8.37 -5.61 -16.48
C ARG A 29 7.72 -6.75 -15.70
N ALA A 30 8.20 -7.04 -14.49
CA ALA A 30 7.58 -8.07 -13.64
C ALA A 30 6.12 -7.73 -13.29
N LEU A 31 5.79 -6.46 -13.06
CA LEU A 31 4.42 -6.01 -12.77
C LEU A 31 3.51 -6.07 -14.01
N GLU A 32 4.03 -5.77 -15.21
CA GLU A 32 3.32 -5.95 -16.49
C GLU A 32 3.02 -7.44 -16.77
N GLU A 33 4.00 -8.31 -16.53
CA GLU A 33 3.80 -9.77 -16.60
C GLU A 33 2.80 -10.26 -15.54
N LEU A 34 2.83 -9.69 -14.33
CA LEU A 34 1.90 -10.01 -13.26
C LEU A 34 0.45 -9.62 -13.60
N ASP A 35 0.23 -8.48 -14.27
CA ASP A 35 -1.10 -8.02 -14.71
C ASP A 35 -1.72 -8.95 -15.76
N SER A 36 -0.88 -9.50 -16.64
CA SER A 36 -1.28 -10.45 -17.69
C SER A 36 -1.28 -11.91 -17.25
N TRP A 37 -0.84 -12.21 -16.03
CA TRP A 37 -0.67 -13.58 -15.53
C TRP A 37 -2.01 -14.31 -15.32
N SER A 38 -1.99 -15.60 -15.64
CA SER A 38 -3.06 -16.55 -15.36
C SER A 38 -2.44 -17.89 -14.93
N PRO A 39 -3.02 -18.62 -13.96
CA PRO A 39 -2.51 -19.94 -13.53
C PRO A 39 -2.41 -20.99 -14.64
N ALA A 40 -3.07 -20.77 -15.79
CA ALA A 40 -3.08 -21.69 -16.92
C ALA A 40 -1.92 -21.49 -17.91
N SER A 41 -1.08 -20.47 -17.71
CA SER A 41 0.01 -20.11 -18.61
C SER A 41 1.32 -19.99 -17.84
N PRO A 42 2.46 -20.45 -18.40
CA PRO A 42 3.77 -20.23 -17.80
C PRO A 42 4.01 -18.75 -17.47
N PRO A 43 4.65 -18.43 -16.34
CA PRO A 43 5.02 -17.06 -16.04
C PRO A 43 6.00 -16.55 -17.10
N GLY A 44 5.96 -15.25 -17.39
CA GLY A 44 7.03 -14.60 -18.13
C GLY A 44 8.36 -14.66 -17.36
N PRO A 45 9.49 -14.35 -18.02
CA PRO A 45 10.81 -14.46 -17.42
C PRO A 45 10.97 -13.59 -16.17
N ALA A 46 10.44 -12.36 -16.16
CA ALA A 46 10.58 -11.47 -15.01
C ALA A 46 9.75 -11.95 -13.81
N LEU A 47 8.58 -12.53 -14.08
CA LEU A 47 7.70 -13.11 -13.07
C LEU A 47 8.29 -14.41 -12.49
N GLY A 48 8.89 -15.24 -13.32
CA GLY A 48 9.57 -16.47 -12.92
C GLY A 48 10.82 -16.26 -12.05
N GLU A 49 11.39 -15.06 -12.05
CA GLU A 49 12.51 -14.66 -11.18
C GLU A 49 12.07 -14.24 -9.77
N LEU A 50 10.78 -13.97 -9.54
CA LEU A 50 10.33 -13.48 -8.23
C LEU A 50 10.48 -14.55 -7.14
N ARG A 51 11.01 -14.13 -6.00
CA ARG A 51 11.22 -14.95 -4.80
C ARG A 51 10.62 -14.26 -3.58
N SER A 52 10.14 -15.05 -2.63
CA SER A 52 9.90 -14.57 -1.26
C SER A 52 11.21 -14.33 -0.51
N GLU A 53 11.12 -13.68 0.66
CA GLU A 53 12.27 -13.42 1.53
C GLU A 53 13.07 -14.68 1.90
N ASP A 54 12.42 -15.83 1.99
CA ASP A 54 13.07 -17.12 2.24
C ASP A 54 13.43 -17.88 0.96
N GLU A 55 13.69 -17.15 -0.12
CA GLU A 55 14.17 -17.64 -1.41
C GLU A 55 13.24 -18.64 -2.11
N THR A 56 11.96 -18.71 -1.70
CA THR A 56 10.99 -19.58 -2.36
C THR A 56 10.48 -18.90 -3.66
N PRO A 57 10.54 -19.57 -4.83
CA PRO A 57 9.87 -19.09 -6.03
C PRO A 57 8.39 -18.81 -5.79
N LEU A 58 7.90 -17.68 -6.32
CA LEU A 58 6.46 -17.37 -6.21
C LEU A 58 5.63 -18.21 -7.18
N PHE A 59 6.17 -18.48 -8.38
CA PHE A 59 5.49 -19.18 -9.47
C PHE A 59 6.25 -20.44 -9.86
N GLU A 60 5.51 -21.49 -10.18
CA GLU A 60 6.02 -22.68 -10.83
C GLU A 60 6.34 -22.37 -12.31
N ALA A 61 7.25 -23.16 -12.89
CA ALA A 61 7.66 -22.98 -14.29
C ALA A 61 6.52 -23.19 -15.30
N ASP A 62 5.47 -23.94 -14.91
CA ASP A 62 4.32 -24.25 -15.75
C ASP A 62 3.13 -23.29 -15.54
N GLY A 63 3.24 -22.29 -14.66
CA GLY A 63 2.22 -21.23 -14.54
C GLY A 63 1.70 -20.90 -13.14
N PRO A 64 1.25 -21.87 -12.34
CA PRO A 64 0.57 -21.59 -11.08
C PRO A 64 1.52 -21.02 -10.03
N LEU A 65 0.94 -20.57 -8.90
CA LEU A 65 1.73 -20.29 -7.71
C LEU A 65 2.35 -21.58 -7.19
N THR A 66 3.54 -21.48 -6.60
CA THR A 66 4.16 -22.65 -5.96
C THR A 66 3.29 -23.19 -4.83
N GLU A 67 3.46 -24.47 -4.49
CA GLU A 67 2.62 -25.16 -3.50
C GLU A 67 2.48 -24.36 -2.18
N LYS A 68 3.54 -23.68 -1.76
CA LYS A 68 3.57 -22.83 -0.56
C LYS A 68 2.55 -21.69 -0.58
N PHE A 69 2.26 -21.16 -1.76
CA PHE A 69 1.37 -20.02 -1.99
C PHE A 69 0.06 -20.41 -2.67
N ALA A 70 -0.21 -21.71 -2.84
CA ALA A 70 -1.43 -22.22 -3.44
C ALA A 70 -2.69 -21.66 -2.75
N GLY A 71 -3.68 -21.27 -3.54
CA GLY A 71 -4.92 -20.66 -3.04
C GLY A 71 -4.87 -19.13 -2.88
N LEU A 72 -3.71 -18.51 -3.09
CA LEU A 72 -3.54 -17.05 -3.05
C LEU A 72 -3.66 -16.39 -4.45
N GLU A 73 -4.07 -17.11 -5.49
CA GLU A 73 -4.17 -16.59 -6.86
C GLU A 73 -5.18 -15.43 -6.96
N GLY A 74 -6.22 -15.45 -6.13
CA GLY A 74 -7.17 -14.33 -6.02
C GLY A 74 -6.50 -13.08 -5.44
N TYR A 75 -5.65 -13.25 -4.42
CA TYR A 75 -4.88 -12.16 -3.82
C TYR A 75 -3.88 -11.58 -4.82
N VAL A 76 -3.13 -12.43 -5.53
CA VAL A 76 -2.16 -12.00 -6.57
C VAL A 76 -2.85 -11.19 -7.66
N ARG A 77 -3.99 -11.66 -8.17
CA ARG A 77 -4.75 -10.95 -9.21
C ARG A 77 -5.33 -9.62 -8.72
N ASP A 78 -5.83 -9.54 -7.50
CA ASP A 78 -6.29 -8.27 -6.92
C ASP A 78 -5.13 -7.27 -6.79
N ARG A 79 -3.96 -7.73 -6.34
CA ARG A 79 -2.75 -6.90 -6.23
C ARG A 79 -2.28 -6.42 -7.59
N ALA A 80 -2.19 -7.30 -8.58
CA ALA A 80 -1.79 -6.96 -9.95
C ALA A 80 -2.62 -5.80 -10.50
N ARG A 81 -3.95 -5.92 -10.47
CA ARG A 81 -4.88 -4.88 -10.93
C ARG A 81 -4.68 -3.53 -10.22
N ARG A 82 -4.48 -3.55 -8.90
CA ARG A 82 -4.28 -2.32 -8.10
C ARG A 82 -2.91 -1.70 -8.38
N PHE A 83 -1.87 -2.52 -8.53
CA PHE A 83 -0.53 -2.06 -8.92
C PHE A 83 -0.56 -1.39 -10.28
N THR A 84 -1.21 -2.00 -11.28
CA THR A 84 -1.41 -1.42 -12.61
C THR A 84 -2.07 -0.04 -12.54
N SER A 85 -3.14 0.08 -11.75
CA SER A 85 -3.85 1.36 -11.56
C SER A 85 -2.95 2.42 -10.93
N ALA A 86 -2.25 2.07 -9.84
CA ALA A 86 -1.36 3.01 -9.14
C ALA A 86 -0.16 3.43 -10.01
N LEU A 87 0.45 2.50 -10.74
CA LEU A 87 1.59 2.79 -11.62
C LEU A 87 1.19 3.68 -12.79
N ALA A 88 -0.01 3.49 -13.36
CA ALA A 88 -0.53 4.37 -14.40
C ALA A 88 -0.62 5.82 -13.91
N TRP A 89 -1.21 6.05 -12.72
CA TRP A 89 -1.29 7.39 -12.13
C TRP A 89 0.08 7.98 -11.78
N ILE A 90 1.01 7.17 -11.26
CA ILE A 90 2.39 7.59 -10.98
C ILE A 90 3.09 8.06 -12.26
N GLN A 91 2.87 7.36 -13.37
CA GLN A 91 3.45 7.72 -14.66
C GLN A 91 2.81 8.97 -15.25
N GLU A 92 1.48 9.07 -15.24
CA GLU A 92 0.71 10.23 -15.72
C GLU A 92 1.11 11.52 -14.97
N ASP A 93 1.29 11.44 -13.65
CA ASP A 93 1.69 12.56 -12.81
C ASP A 93 3.21 12.88 -12.92
N GLY A 94 4.00 12.09 -13.64
CA GLY A 94 5.46 12.22 -13.67
C GLY A 94 6.12 12.01 -12.30
N ALA A 95 5.44 11.30 -11.40
CA ALA A 95 5.76 11.17 -9.98
C ALA A 95 6.70 10.00 -9.65
N SER A 96 7.27 9.35 -10.67
CA SER A 96 8.16 8.21 -10.47
C SER A 96 9.37 8.61 -9.61
N GLY A 97 9.59 7.87 -8.52
CA GLY A 97 10.67 8.17 -7.58
C GLY A 97 10.36 9.26 -6.54
N ASP A 98 9.18 9.90 -6.56
CA ASP A 98 8.67 10.70 -5.44
C ASP A 98 7.87 9.78 -4.50
N PRO A 99 8.39 9.47 -3.29
CA PRO A 99 7.73 8.52 -2.39
C PRO A 99 6.38 9.00 -1.88
N ILE A 100 6.17 10.32 -1.72
CA ILE A 100 4.91 10.87 -1.22
C ILE A 100 3.84 10.80 -2.31
N ALA A 101 4.20 11.17 -3.55
CA ALA A 101 3.28 11.07 -4.67
C ALA A 101 2.96 9.59 -5.02
N CYS A 102 3.95 8.70 -4.95
CA CYS A 102 3.74 7.26 -5.08
C CYS A 102 2.82 6.71 -3.98
N ALA A 103 3.01 7.13 -2.73
CA ALA A 103 2.16 6.72 -1.61
C ALA A 103 0.71 7.21 -1.79
N ARG A 104 0.50 8.42 -2.34
CA ARG A 104 -0.84 8.91 -2.69
C ARG A 104 -1.51 8.01 -3.74
N ALA A 105 -0.82 7.69 -4.84
CA ALA A 105 -1.37 6.81 -5.88
C ALA A 105 -1.67 5.40 -5.33
N ALA A 106 -0.78 4.86 -4.50
CA ALA A 106 -0.99 3.58 -3.81
C ALA A 106 -2.22 3.63 -2.89
N TRP A 107 -2.39 4.73 -2.15
CA TRP A 107 -3.54 4.96 -1.29
C TRP A 107 -4.86 4.94 -2.06
N ASP A 108 -4.92 5.67 -3.18
CA ASP A 108 -6.11 5.74 -4.03
C ASP A 108 -6.45 4.38 -4.68
N ALA A 109 -5.45 3.51 -4.86
CA ALA A 109 -5.63 2.11 -5.29
C ALA A 109 -5.98 1.15 -4.12
N GLY A 110 -6.06 1.63 -2.89
CA GLY A 110 -6.30 0.83 -1.68
C GLY A 110 -5.12 -0.07 -1.27
N LEU A 111 -3.91 0.28 -1.70
CA LEU A 111 -2.66 -0.42 -1.41
C LEU A 111 -2.03 0.10 -0.11
N PHE A 112 -2.79 0.02 0.99
CA PHE A 112 -2.38 0.65 2.26
C PHE A 112 -1.16 0.02 2.92
N PHE A 113 -0.85 -1.25 2.62
CA PHE A 113 0.39 -1.87 3.05
C PHE A 113 1.57 -1.29 2.28
N GLU A 114 1.44 -1.13 0.97
CA GLU A 114 2.48 -0.58 0.11
C GLU A 114 2.73 0.91 0.39
N VAL A 115 1.74 1.65 0.90
CA VAL A 115 1.95 3.00 1.45
C VAL A 115 2.97 2.99 2.60
N HIS A 116 2.89 2.01 3.50
CA HIS A 116 3.88 1.84 4.57
C HIS A 116 5.27 1.62 3.97
N GLU A 117 5.38 0.65 3.04
CA GLU A 117 6.65 0.26 2.42
C GLU A 117 7.29 1.40 1.62
N LEU A 118 6.50 2.22 0.93
CA LEU A 118 7.00 3.38 0.18
C LEU A 118 7.58 4.47 1.10
N LEU A 119 6.96 4.68 2.26
CA LEU A 119 7.28 5.80 3.16
C LEU A 119 8.30 5.44 4.23
N GLU A 120 8.42 4.18 4.64
CA GLU A 120 9.33 3.76 5.71
C GLU A 120 10.80 4.11 5.42
N PRO A 121 11.36 3.87 4.21
CA PRO A 121 12.75 4.24 3.92
C PRO A 121 13.02 5.74 4.06
N VAL A 122 12.05 6.59 3.67
CA VAL A 122 12.15 8.05 3.81
C VAL A 122 12.04 8.45 5.27
N TRP A 123 11.06 7.89 5.98
CA TRP A 123 10.88 8.12 7.41
C TRP A 123 12.13 7.77 8.22
N MET A 124 12.81 6.66 7.89
CA MET A 124 14.03 6.23 8.58
C MET A 124 15.14 7.28 8.49
N GLN A 125 15.25 7.99 7.38
CA GLN A 125 16.30 9.00 7.13
C GLN A 125 15.93 10.38 7.69
N GLU A 126 14.64 10.67 7.85
CA GLU A 126 14.14 11.96 8.29
C GLU A 126 14.29 12.18 9.81
N ARG A 127 14.29 13.46 10.22
CA ARG A 127 14.38 13.88 11.63
C ARG A 127 13.37 14.96 11.98
N GLY A 128 13.18 15.18 13.28
CA GLY A 128 12.34 16.26 13.80
C GLY A 128 10.89 16.17 13.30
N LYS A 129 10.34 17.31 12.90
CA LYS A 129 8.93 17.46 12.55
C LYS A 129 8.51 16.63 11.33
N ARG A 130 9.34 16.60 10.28
CA ARG A 130 9.06 15.83 9.07
C ARG A 130 8.98 14.33 9.34
N ARG A 131 9.90 13.80 10.16
CA ARG A 131 9.82 12.40 10.65
C ARG A 131 8.51 12.13 11.40
N HIS A 132 8.07 13.06 12.23
CA HIS A 132 6.83 12.92 13.00
C HIS A 132 5.60 12.81 12.09
N VAL A 133 5.53 13.66 11.06
CA VAL A 133 4.46 13.70 10.06
C VAL A 133 4.46 12.42 9.19
N LEU A 134 5.63 12.00 8.69
CA LEU A 134 5.76 10.76 7.92
C LEU A 134 5.33 9.54 8.74
N GLN A 135 5.66 9.52 10.04
CA GLN A 135 5.17 8.47 10.93
C GLN A 135 3.64 8.46 11.02
N GLY A 136 3.00 9.63 11.01
CA GLY A 136 1.54 9.74 10.93
C GLY A 136 0.95 9.12 9.67
N LEU A 137 1.55 9.36 8.50
CA LEU A 137 1.14 8.76 7.23
C LEU A 137 1.32 7.24 7.22
N ILE A 138 2.47 6.76 7.69
CA ILE A 138 2.77 5.34 7.86
C ILE A 138 1.73 4.67 8.77
N MET A 139 1.42 5.28 9.92
CA MET A 139 0.41 4.77 10.84
C MET A 139 -0.99 4.77 10.23
N ALA A 140 -1.32 5.76 9.40
CA ALA A 140 -2.60 5.81 8.69
C ALA A 140 -2.70 4.65 7.68
N GLY A 141 -1.65 4.38 6.90
CA GLY A 141 -1.59 3.23 5.99
C GLY A 141 -1.74 1.91 6.74
N ALA A 142 -0.99 1.72 7.82
CA ALA A 142 -1.13 0.56 8.69
C ALA A 142 -2.55 0.41 9.25
N ALA A 143 -3.17 1.51 9.72
CA ALA A 143 -4.52 1.48 10.27
C ALA A 143 -5.56 1.02 9.26
N LEU A 144 -5.50 1.54 8.04
CA LEU A 144 -6.42 1.12 6.98
C LEU A 144 -6.13 -0.30 6.50
N HIS A 145 -4.87 -0.74 6.51
CA HIS A 145 -4.53 -2.14 6.28
C HIS A 145 -5.12 -3.07 7.37
N HIS A 146 -5.17 -2.62 8.63
CA HIS A 146 -5.88 -3.35 9.69
C HIS A 146 -7.38 -3.40 9.43
N LEU A 147 -7.99 -2.30 8.94
CA LEU A 147 -9.39 -2.32 8.55
C LEU A 147 -9.66 -3.35 7.47
N THR A 148 -8.84 -3.44 6.42
CA THR A 148 -9.01 -4.44 5.33
C THR A 148 -8.91 -5.91 5.79
N GLN A 149 -8.52 -6.14 7.05
CA GLN A 149 -8.44 -7.45 7.69
C GLN A 149 -9.48 -7.64 8.80
N ASP A 150 -10.51 -6.78 8.84
CA ASP A 150 -11.55 -6.73 9.88
C ASP A 150 -11.00 -6.52 11.30
N ASN A 151 -9.80 -5.97 11.43
CA ASN A 151 -9.19 -5.64 12.72
C ASN A 151 -9.52 -4.20 13.13
N LEU A 152 -10.79 -3.98 13.47
CA LEU A 152 -11.31 -2.67 13.88
C LEU A 152 -10.60 -2.10 15.11
N ALA A 153 -10.29 -2.95 16.09
CA ALA A 153 -9.63 -2.53 17.33
C ALA A 153 -8.20 -2.01 17.09
N GLY A 154 -7.42 -2.74 16.30
CA GLY A 154 -6.07 -2.33 15.90
C GLY A 154 -6.09 -1.07 15.03
N ALA A 155 -7.01 -1.00 14.08
CA ALA A 155 -7.19 0.17 13.22
C ALA A 155 -7.51 1.44 14.02
N ARG A 156 -8.47 1.40 14.95
CA ARG A 156 -8.89 2.57 15.73
C ARG A 156 -7.73 3.21 16.49
N GLY A 157 -6.89 2.41 17.14
CA GLY A 157 -5.74 2.93 17.90
C GLY A 157 -4.74 3.66 17.00
N LEU A 158 -4.42 3.06 15.85
CA LEU A 158 -3.51 3.65 14.88
C LEU A 158 -4.09 4.91 14.22
N LEU A 159 -5.39 4.93 13.90
CA LEU A 159 -6.06 6.11 13.34
C LEU A 159 -5.97 7.33 14.27
N ARG A 160 -6.20 7.13 15.59
CA ARG A 160 -6.10 8.22 16.58
C ARG A 160 -4.70 8.81 16.65
N GLU A 161 -3.69 7.95 16.70
CA GLU A 161 -2.31 8.41 16.80
C GLU A 161 -1.82 9.01 15.47
N ALA A 162 -2.24 8.47 14.33
CA ALA A 162 -2.01 9.08 13.02
C ALA A 162 -2.62 10.48 12.94
N ALA A 163 -3.89 10.64 13.33
CA ALA A 163 -4.59 11.93 13.36
C ALA A 163 -3.85 12.96 14.23
N ARG A 164 -3.42 12.56 15.43
CA ARG A 164 -2.64 13.41 16.34
C ARG A 164 -1.36 13.91 15.69
N ARG A 165 -0.58 13.02 15.06
CA ARG A 165 0.69 13.36 14.40
C ARG A 165 0.49 14.27 13.19
N LEU A 166 -0.51 13.98 12.38
CA LEU A 166 -0.82 14.74 11.16
C LEU A 166 -1.35 16.14 11.47
N SER A 167 -1.99 16.33 12.63
CA SER A 167 -2.40 17.66 13.11
C SER A 167 -1.23 18.62 13.33
N GLU A 168 -0.01 18.08 13.49
CA GLU A 168 1.20 18.88 13.66
C GLU A 168 1.83 19.29 12.31
N ALA A 169 1.34 18.81 11.16
CA ALA A 169 1.93 19.10 9.85
C ALA A 169 2.03 20.61 9.54
N THR A 170 3.06 21.03 8.80
CA THR A 170 3.21 22.42 8.36
C THR A 170 2.46 22.68 7.05
N PRO A 171 2.11 23.95 6.76
CA PRO A 171 1.63 24.39 5.45
C PRO A 171 2.64 24.26 4.30
N GLU A 172 3.83 23.71 4.53
CA GLU A 172 4.84 23.47 3.48
C GLU A 172 4.65 22.09 2.83
N GLU A 173 3.90 21.19 3.48
CA GLU A 173 3.57 19.88 2.92
C GLU A 173 2.65 20.04 1.71
N PRO A 174 2.90 19.33 0.59
CA PRO A 174 2.09 19.43 -0.63
C PRO A 174 0.67 18.84 -0.46
N LEU A 175 0.47 18.01 0.57
CA LEU A 175 -0.78 17.37 0.90
C LEU A 175 -1.54 18.15 1.99
N ASP A 176 -2.88 18.08 1.96
CA ASP A 176 -3.74 18.63 3.02
C ASP A 176 -3.79 17.69 4.24
N LEU A 177 -2.64 17.56 4.92
CA LEU A 177 -2.48 16.65 6.05
C LEU A 177 -3.32 17.04 7.28
N ALA A 178 -3.64 18.32 7.43
CA ALA A 178 -4.52 18.79 8.49
C ALA A 178 -5.95 18.30 8.28
N ARG A 179 -6.51 18.42 7.07
CA ARG A 179 -7.82 17.85 6.74
C ARG A 179 -7.82 16.35 6.87
N PHE A 180 -6.83 15.70 6.26
CA PHE A 180 -6.69 14.25 6.29
C PHE A 180 -6.59 13.71 7.73
N GLY A 181 -5.83 14.36 8.61
CA GLY A 181 -5.77 14.03 10.03
C GLY A 181 -7.12 14.11 10.74
N ARG A 182 -7.93 15.13 10.45
CA ARG A 182 -9.30 15.26 11.02
C ARG A 182 -10.20 14.11 10.55
N GLU A 183 -10.19 13.81 9.26
CA GLU A 183 -10.98 12.71 8.67
C GLU A 183 -10.61 11.35 9.27
N LEU A 184 -9.32 11.09 9.54
CA LEU A 184 -8.87 9.87 10.24
C LEU A 184 -9.38 9.81 11.69
N GLY A 185 -9.41 10.94 12.39
CA GLY A 185 -9.98 11.06 13.73
C GLY A 185 -11.49 10.77 13.77
N GLU A 186 -12.22 11.30 12.79
CA GLU A 186 -13.65 11.02 12.60
C GLU A 186 -13.90 9.53 12.33
N LEU A 187 -13.11 8.91 11.45
CA LEU A 187 -13.18 7.48 11.18
C LEU A 187 -12.92 6.65 12.45
N ALA A 188 -11.95 7.03 13.26
CA ALA A 188 -11.68 6.37 14.55
C ALA A 188 -12.89 6.44 15.49
N GLN A 189 -13.60 7.58 15.51
CA GLN A 189 -14.81 7.74 16.32
C GLN A 189 -15.97 6.87 15.81
N LEU A 190 -16.16 6.80 14.49
CA LEU A 190 -17.18 5.94 13.89
C LEU A 190 -16.94 4.46 14.22
N ILE A 191 -15.68 4.00 14.20
CA ILE A 191 -15.31 2.64 14.60
C ILE A 191 -15.63 2.41 16.08
N GLU A 192 -15.26 3.34 16.96
CA GLU A 192 -15.54 3.23 18.39
C GLU A 192 -17.04 3.15 18.69
N ASN A 193 -17.86 3.88 17.94
CA ASN A 193 -19.31 3.89 18.09
C ASN A 193 -19.99 2.67 17.43
N GLY A 194 -19.24 1.74 16.83
CA GLY A 194 -19.80 0.57 16.13
C GLY A 194 -20.54 0.91 14.82
N GLN A 195 -20.26 2.08 14.25
CA GLN A 195 -20.88 2.57 13.02
C GLN A 195 -20.17 2.09 11.76
N VAL A 196 -18.93 1.58 11.89
CA VAL A 196 -18.19 0.90 10.81
C VAL A 196 -18.22 -0.60 11.09
N LYS A 197 -18.85 -1.36 10.18
CA LYS A 197 -19.03 -2.81 10.33
C LYS A 197 -18.13 -3.64 9.42
N HIS A 198 -17.84 -3.14 8.21
CA HIS A 198 -17.03 -3.82 7.19
C HIS A 198 -16.27 -2.83 6.29
N THR A 199 -15.37 -3.37 5.49
CA THR A 199 -14.44 -2.70 4.58
C THR A 199 -15.03 -2.27 3.24
N ASP A 200 -16.29 -2.61 2.96
CA ASP A 200 -16.97 -2.29 1.69
C ASP A 200 -17.06 -0.79 1.39
N GLU A 201 -16.68 0.06 2.36
CA GLU A 201 -16.64 1.51 2.23
C GLU A 201 -15.23 2.05 1.94
N ILE A 202 -14.30 1.27 1.37
CA ILE A 202 -12.96 1.77 0.97
C ILE A 202 -13.03 3.08 0.19
N GLN A 203 -14.05 3.24 -0.67
CA GLN A 203 -14.25 4.48 -1.45
C GLN A 203 -14.60 5.71 -0.60
N LYS A 204 -15.07 5.51 0.64
CA LYS A 204 -15.39 6.54 1.63
C LYS A 204 -14.24 6.77 2.62
N LEU A 205 -13.12 6.07 2.48
CA LEU A 205 -11.97 6.29 3.36
C LEU A 205 -11.35 7.68 3.10
N PRO A 206 -10.76 8.30 4.13
CA PRO A 206 -10.04 9.57 4.00
C PRO A 206 -9.03 9.51 2.86
N ARG A 207 -8.91 10.58 2.07
CA ARG A 207 -8.02 10.63 0.89
C ARG A 207 -6.82 11.53 1.14
N LEU A 208 -5.64 11.10 0.66
CA LEU A 208 -4.43 11.91 0.59
C LEU A 208 -4.50 12.93 -0.54
N ALA A 209 -5.41 13.90 -0.45
CA ALA A 209 -5.53 14.90 -1.52
C ALA A 209 -4.45 15.99 -1.44
N PRO A 210 -4.04 16.55 -2.58
CA PRO A 210 -3.26 17.78 -2.62
C PRO A 210 -3.95 18.90 -1.83
N ARG A 211 -3.16 19.84 -1.31
CA ARG A 211 -3.73 21.08 -0.80
C ARG A 211 -4.35 21.87 -1.95
N ALA A 212 -5.55 22.41 -1.74
CA ALA A 212 -6.16 23.32 -2.71
C ALA A 212 -5.22 24.53 -2.91
N SER A 213 -5.03 24.95 -4.16
CA SER A 213 -4.39 26.23 -4.42
C SER A 213 -5.34 27.33 -3.97
N ASP A 214 -4.88 28.20 -3.06
CA ASP A 214 -5.59 29.44 -2.69
C ASP A 214 -5.69 30.42 -3.88
#